data_AF-A0A3G6S203-F1
#
_entry.id   AF-A0A3G6S203-F1
#
_cell.length_a   1.000
_cell.length_b   1.000
_cell.length_c   1.000
_cell.angle_alpha   90.00
_cell.angle_beta   90.00
_cell.angle_gamma   90.00
#
_symmetry.space_group_name_H-M   'P 1'
#
loop_
_entity.id
_entity.type
_entity.pdbx_description
1 polymer ?
#
loop_
_entity_poly.entity_id
_entity_poly.type
_entity_poly.pdbx_seq_one_letter_code
_entity_poly.pdbx_strand_id
1 'polypeptide(L)'
;MKNIITVLLVGATLYSCTKPENKVSENKAAEPEIKSIEKTDSVVALNQNQEVKENSTENKKETVELSAFPIQQVIKGYLPLKNALAQDNSQKASDAAKSLFSILKKIDISKINVKNNSELRDILESASENAEHIGENSDDIGHQREHLLSLSNDITDLIEEVGTGGIKLYQDFCPMYNNGKGGTWISETKEIVNPYEGTKMLNCGSVKKVL
;
A
#
# COMPACT_ATOMS: atom_id res chain seq x y z
N MET A 1 52.79 -30.43 24.14
CA MET A 1 53.42 -30.35 22.80
C MET A 1 52.27 -30.25 21.81
N LYS A 2 52.15 -29.18 20.99
CA LYS A 2 52.93 -28.92 19.75
C LYS A 2 52.87 -30.16 18.82
N ASN A 3 52.32 -30.08 17.60
CA ASN A 3 52.43 -28.98 16.63
C ASN A 3 51.12 -28.45 16.02
N ILE A 4 51.24 -27.26 15.43
CA ILE A 4 50.31 -26.60 14.48
C ILE A 4 50.94 -26.82 13.07
N ILE A 5 50.23 -26.76 11.94
CA ILE A 5 50.09 -25.56 11.09
C ILE A 5 49.11 -25.84 9.95
N THR A 6 48.20 -24.89 9.70
CA THR A 6 47.29 -24.86 8.54
C THR A 6 47.96 -24.18 7.35
N VAL A 7 47.91 -24.78 6.16
CA VAL A 7 48.11 -24.08 4.89
C VAL A 7 47.11 -24.61 3.86
N LEU A 8 46.28 -23.72 3.31
CA LEU A 8 45.47 -23.97 2.12
C LEU A 8 45.39 -22.65 1.34
N LEU A 9 45.89 -22.63 0.11
CA LEU A 9 45.96 -21.39 -0.68
C LEU A 9 44.60 -20.99 -1.24
N VAL A 10 44.31 -19.69 -1.20
CA VAL A 10 43.18 -19.08 -1.91
C VAL A 10 43.56 -18.91 -3.39
N GLY A 11 42.93 -19.67 -4.27
CA GLY A 11 43.04 -19.50 -5.72
C GLY A 11 41.90 -18.65 -6.27
N ALA A 12 42.13 -17.34 -6.41
CA ALA A 12 41.15 -16.44 -7.03
C ALA A 12 41.39 -16.30 -8.54
N THR A 13 40.43 -16.75 -9.36
CA THR A 13 40.43 -16.58 -10.82
C THR A 13 39.36 -15.58 -11.25
N LEU A 14 39.78 -14.34 -11.47
CA LEU A 14 38.91 -13.30 -12.05
C LEU A 14 38.78 -13.50 -13.56
N TYR A 15 37.66 -14.05 -14.02
CA TYR A 15 37.30 -14.01 -15.44
C TYR A 15 36.56 -12.72 -15.77
N SER A 16 37.12 -11.93 -16.69
CA SER A 16 36.61 -10.61 -17.05
C SER A 16 35.37 -10.69 -17.94
N CYS A 17 34.48 -9.71 -17.82
CA CYS A 17 33.30 -9.58 -18.67
C CYS A 17 33.66 -9.00 -20.05
N THR A 18 33.02 -9.51 -21.10
CA THR A 18 32.93 -8.83 -22.41
C THR A 18 31.48 -8.74 -22.84
N LYS A 19 31.01 -7.54 -23.19
CA LYS A 19 29.63 -7.28 -23.63
C LYS A 19 29.58 -6.05 -24.55
N PRO A 20 29.38 -6.23 -25.86
CA PRO A 20 29.25 -5.11 -26.78
C PRO A 20 27.79 -4.63 -26.93
N GLU A 21 27.58 -3.38 -26.54
CA GLU A 21 26.75 -2.35 -27.19
C GLU A 21 25.24 -2.54 -27.46
N ASN A 22 24.47 -1.53 -27.05
CA ASN A 22 23.13 -1.25 -27.56
C ASN A 22 23.17 -0.73 -29.00
N LYS A 23 22.06 -0.90 -29.73
CA LYS A 23 21.63 0.09 -30.74
C LYS A 23 20.22 0.57 -30.43
N VAL A 24 20.13 1.81 -29.96
CA VAL A 24 18.88 2.59 -29.99
C VAL A 24 18.70 3.10 -31.41
N SER A 25 17.49 2.98 -31.96
CA SER A 25 17.05 3.81 -33.09
C SER A 25 16.03 4.80 -32.58
N GLU A 26 16.35 6.08 -32.63
CA GLU A 26 15.34 7.13 -32.52
C GLU A 26 14.42 7.10 -33.74
N ASN A 27 13.20 7.60 -33.61
CA ASN A 27 12.47 8.21 -34.71
C ASN A 27 11.46 9.26 -34.20
N LYS A 28 12.03 10.47 -34.04
CA LYS A 28 11.47 11.82 -34.12
C LYS A 28 9.94 12.01 -34.23
N ALA A 29 9.45 12.95 -33.43
CA ALA A 29 8.06 13.40 -33.31
C ALA A 29 7.41 14.01 -34.57
N ALA A 30 6.08 14.14 -34.51
CA ALA A 30 5.25 15.04 -35.32
C ALA A 30 4.28 15.85 -34.42
N GLU A 31 3.74 16.94 -34.96
CA GLU A 31 3.17 18.09 -34.24
C GLU A 31 1.63 18.03 -34.08
N PRO A 32 1.03 18.67 -33.04
CA PRO A 32 -0.42 18.90 -32.95
C PRO A 32 -0.83 20.35 -33.29
N GLU A 33 -1.81 20.54 -34.19
CA GLU A 33 -2.25 21.88 -34.59
C GLU A 33 -3.30 22.56 -33.69
N ILE A 34 -3.17 23.89 -33.68
CA ILE A 34 -3.80 24.94 -32.87
C ILE A 34 -5.28 25.21 -33.22
N LYS A 35 -6.14 25.51 -32.22
CA LYS A 35 -7.04 26.71 -32.09
C LYS A 35 -8.18 26.50 -31.06
N SER A 36 -8.26 27.31 -29.99
CA SER A 36 -8.98 28.62 -29.86
C SER A 36 -10.50 28.43 -29.59
N ILE A 37 -11.03 28.65 -28.37
CA ILE A 37 -11.23 29.90 -27.58
C ILE A 37 -12.56 30.62 -27.95
N GLU A 38 -13.19 31.28 -26.95
CA GLU A 38 -14.42 32.12 -26.97
C GLU A 38 -15.78 31.40 -26.66
N LYS A 39 -16.72 31.94 -25.84
CA LYS A 39 -16.68 33.03 -24.82
C LYS A 39 -18.04 33.16 -24.06
N THR A 40 -18.02 33.58 -22.77
CA THR A 40 -19.04 34.44 -22.06
C THR A 40 -20.54 33.98 -21.98
N ASP A 41 -21.44 34.47 -21.11
CA ASP A 41 -21.38 35.51 -20.05
C ASP A 41 -22.48 35.36 -18.94
N SER A 42 -22.36 36.17 -17.88
CA SER A 42 -23.43 36.90 -17.12
C SER A 42 -24.41 36.18 -16.15
N VAL A 43 -24.42 36.51 -14.83
CA VAL A 43 -25.17 37.56 -14.02
C VAL A 43 -26.70 37.32 -13.88
N VAL A 44 -27.48 37.68 -12.83
CA VAL A 44 -27.37 38.28 -11.46
C VAL A 44 -28.73 37.98 -10.72
N ALA A 45 -29.04 38.10 -9.42
CA ALA A 45 -28.58 38.82 -8.21
C ALA A 45 -28.79 37.90 -6.94
N LEU A 46 -28.22 38.09 -5.75
CA LEU A 46 -28.49 39.07 -4.66
C LEU A 46 -29.97 39.30 -4.24
N ASN A 47 -30.32 38.94 -2.99
CA ASN A 47 -31.01 39.85 -2.05
C ASN A 47 -30.94 39.38 -0.58
N GLN A 48 -31.25 40.29 0.35
CA GLN A 48 -31.08 40.16 1.80
C GLN A 48 -32.43 40.19 2.54
N ASN A 49 -32.57 39.56 3.73
CA ASN A 49 -32.64 40.28 5.03
C ASN A 49 -33.19 39.48 6.24
N GLN A 50 -32.89 40.06 7.42
CA GLN A 50 -33.56 39.99 8.72
C GLN A 50 -33.34 38.79 9.67
N GLU A 51 -32.97 39.16 10.91
CA GLU A 51 -32.99 38.31 12.10
C GLU A 51 -34.43 38.00 12.54
N VAL A 52 -34.63 36.80 13.10
CA VAL A 52 -35.47 36.63 14.28
C VAL A 52 -34.65 35.88 15.33
N LYS A 53 -34.52 36.46 16.53
CA LYS A 53 -34.01 35.73 17.69
C LYS A 53 -35.15 34.95 18.32
N GLU A 54 -35.10 33.63 18.27
CA GLU A 54 -35.92 32.78 19.13
C GLU A 54 -35.02 31.82 19.91
N ASN A 55 -35.20 31.80 21.24
CA ASN A 55 -34.28 31.16 22.17
C ASN A 55 -34.75 29.73 22.51
N SER A 56 -34.53 28.80 21.58
CA SER A 56 -34.78 27.38 21.79
C SER A 56 -33.53 26.67 22.32
N THR A 57 -33.48 26.39 23.62
CA THR A 57 -32.51 25.46 24.22
C THR A 57 -32.83 24.02 23.80
N GLU A 58 -32.56 23.69 22.54
CA GLU A 58 -32.77 22.36 22.02
C GLU A 58 -31.65 21.44 22.52
N ASN A 59 -32.03 20.48 23.35
CA ASN A 59 -31.13 19.48 23.90
C ASN A 59 -30.71 18.52 22.78
N LYS A 60 -29.65 18.87 22.04
CA LYS A 60 -29.10 18.08 20.94
C LYS A 60 -28.63 16.72 21.44
N LYS A 61 -29.57 15.78 21.52
CA LYS A 61 -29.29 14.35 21.56
C LYS A 61 -28.57 14.02 20.25
N GLU A 62 -27.25 14.03 20.31
CA GLU A 62 -26.39 13.79 19.16
C GLU A 62 -26.59 12.34 18.68
N THR A 63 -27.48 12.17 17.71
CA THR A 63 -27.58 10.97 16.90
C THR A 63 -26.28 10.87 16.12
N VAL A 64 -25.33 10.10 16.64
CA VAL A 64 -24.05 9.81 15.99
C VAL A 64 -24.37 9.13 14.66
N GLU A 65 -24.25 9.88 13.57
CA GLU A 65 -24.43 9.38 12.22
C GLU A 65 -23.24 8.48 11.89
N LEU A 66 -23.48 7.16 11.93
CA LEU A 66 -22.43 6.17 11.73
C LEU A 66 -22.00 6.14 10.26
N SER A 67 -20.75 6.49 10.03
CA SER A 67 -20.13 6.53 8.71
C SER A 67 -19.87 5.13 8.14
N ALA A 68 -19.72 5.04 6.81
CA ALA A 68 -19.21 3.84 6.16
C ALA A 68 -17.69 3.74 6.35
N PHE A 69 -17.17 2.51 6.47
CA PHE A 69 -15.73 2.30 6.69
C PHE A 69 -14.89 2.85 5.50
N PRO A 70 -13.79 3.58 5.73
CA PRO A 70 -13.00 4.25 4.68
C PRO A 70 -12.08 3.31 3.89
N ILE A 71 -12.52 2.10 3.53
CA ILE A 71 -11.67 0.99 3.06
C ILE A 71 -10.87 1.34 1.79
N GLN A 72 -11.46 2.12 0.88
CA GLN A 72 -10.75 2.59 -0.31
C GLN A 72 -9.49 3.39 0.04
N GLN A 73 -9.49 4.15 1.14
CA GLN A 73 -8.32 4.94 1.56
C GLN A 73 -7.21 4.01 2.07
N VAL A 74 -7.56 2.99 2.85
CA VAL A 74 -6.62 1.98 3.35
C VAL A 74 -6.00 1.19 2.20
N ILE A 75 -6.81 0.68 1.27
CA ILE A 75 -6.34 -0.01 0.05
C ILE A 75 -5.39 0.89 -0.75
N LYS A 76 -5.75 2.17 -0.96
CA LYS A 76 -4.93 3.14 -1.69
C LYS A 76 -3.63 3.53 -0.95
N GLY A 77 -3.55 3.33 0.36
CA GLY A 77 -2.31 3.46 1.15
C GLY A 77 -1.43 2.21 1.12
N TYR A 78 -2.02 1.02 1.10
CA TYR A 78 -1.32 -0.27 1.08
C TYR A 78 -0.68 -0.59 -0.28
N LEU A 79 -1.38 -0.35 -1.39
CA LEU A 79 -0.88 -0.70 -2.74
C LEU A 79 0.46 -0.02 -3.09
N PRO A 80 0.69 1.28 -2.82
CA PRO A 80 2.01 1.91 -3.01
C PRO A 80 3.15 1.25 -2.21
N LEU A 81 2.86 0.78 -0.99
CA LEU A 81 3.82 0.10 -0.12
C LEU A 81 4.24 -1.25 -0.72
N LYS A 82 3.29 -2.16 -1.00
CA LYS A 82 3.64 -3.48 -1.56
C LYS A 82 4.33 -3.35 -2.92
N ASN A 83 3.93 -2.37 -3.74
CA ASN A 83 4.58 -2.08 -5.02
C ASN A 83 6.01 -1.50 -4.87
N ALA A 84 6.33 -0.80 -3.79
CA ALA A 84 7.70 -0.36 -3.49
C ALA A 84 8.58 -1.54 -3.04
N LEU A 85 8.05 -2.43 -2.20
CA LEU A 85 8.74 -3.64 -1.75
C LEU A 85 9.00 -4.63 -2.90
N ALA A 86 8.11 -4.74 -3.88
CA ALA A 86 8.37 -5.52 -5.09
C ALA A 86 9.49 -4.95 -5.98
N GLN A 87 9.82 -3.66 -5.82
CA GLN A 87 10.90 -2.97 -6.54
C GLN A 87 12.21 -2.88 -5.73
N ASP A 88 12.32 -3.65 -4.63
CA ASP A 88 13.41 -3.58 -3.65
C ASP A 88 13.66 -2.17 -3.07
N ASN A 89 12.65 -1.29 -3.10
CA ASN A 89 12.80 0.12 -2.73
C ASN A 89 12.39 0.39 -1.27
N SER A 90 13.31 0.07 -0.36
CA SER A 90 13.15 0.16 1.10
C SER A 90 12.72 1.56 1.59
N GLN A 91 13.28 2.64 1.03
CA GLN A 91 12.91 4.00 1.40
C GLN A 91 11.47 4.33 1.00
N LYS A 92 11.09 4.05 -0.26
CA LYS A 92 9.74 4.32 -0.75
C LYS A 92 8.68 3.46 -0.06
N ALA A 93 9.05 2.24 0.35
CA ALA A 93 8.20 1.38 1.18
C ALA A 93 7.94 2.03 2.55
N SER A 94 9.00 2.46 3.23
CA SER A 94 8.92 3.19 4.51
C SER A 94 8.05 4.46 4.42
N ASP A 95 8.21 5.28 3.37
CA ASP A 95 7.42 6.50 3.19
C ASP A 95 5.94 6.23 2.87
N ALA A 96 5.65 5.14 2.14
CA ALA A 96 4.28 4.67 1.90
C ALA A 96 3.66 4.07 3.17
N ALA A 97 4.42 3.35 3.98
CA ALA A 97 3.96 2.75 5.23
C ALA A 97 3.62 3.81 6.30
N LYS A 98 4.46 4.84 6.47
CA LYS A 98 4.15 6.04 7.27
C LYS A 98 2.83 6.70 6.86
N SER A 99 2.57 6.72 5.54
CA SER A 99 1.34 7.27 4.98
C SER A 99 0.12 6.39 5.27
N LEU A 100 0.25 5.06 5.18
CA LEU A 100 -0.79 4.08 5.52
C LEU A 100 -1.11 4.10 7.03
N PHE A 101 -0.10 4.07 7.89
CA PHE A 101 -0.23 4.25 9.34
C PHE A 101 -1.02 5.52 9.67
N SER A 102 -0.67 6.64 9.02
CA SER A 102 -1.36 7.92 9.14
C SER A 102 -2.80 7.93 8.61
N ILE A 103 -3.24 6.90 7.89
CA ILE A 103 -4.65 6.66 7.53
C ILE A 103 -5.31 5.80 8.61
N LEU A 104 -4.70 4.66 8.96
CA LEU A 104 -5.20 3.68 9.94
C LEU A 104 -5.48 4.33 11.30
N LYS A 105 -4.53 5.11 11.86
CA LYS A 105 -4.69 5.79 13.16
C LYS A 105 -5.78 6.87 13.19
N LYS A 106 -6.39 7.23 12.05
CA LYS A 106 -7.52 8.18 11.97
C LYS A 106 -8.89 7.50 11.91
N ILE A 107 -8.94 6.17 11.84
CA ILE A 107 -10.18 5.41 11.72
C ILE A 107 -10.82 5.26 13.10
N ASP A 108 -11.76 6.16 13.41
CA ASP A 108 -12.54 6.09 14.65
C ASP A 108 -13.71 5.11 14.50
N ILE A 109 -13.46 3.86 14.89
CA ILE A 109 -14.42 2.74 14.83
C ILE A 109 -15.70 3.01 15.64
N SER A 110 -15.66 3.89 16.67
CA SER A 110 -16.87 4.29 17.41
C SER A 110 -17.88 5.08 16.56
N LYS A 111 -17.45 5.59 15.40
CA LYS A 111 -18.25 6.36 14.43
C LYS A 111 -18.52 5.58 13.14
N ILE A 112 -18.35 4.25 13.11
CA ILE A 112 -18.52 3.42 11.90
C ILE A 112 -19.67 2.42 12.05
N ASN A 113 -20.44 2.25 10.97
CA ASN A 113 -21.54 1.29 10.90
C ASN A 113 -21.06 -0.12 10.52
N VAL A 114 -20.41 -0.80 11.47
CA VAL A 114 -19.92 -2.18 11.35
C VAL A 114 -20.50 -3.07 12.45
N LYS A 115 -20.54 -4.39 12.21
CA LYS A 115 -21.22 -5.36 13.10
C LYS A 115 -20.32 -5.86 14.24
N ASN A 116 -19.01 -5.91 14.02
CA ASN A 116 -18.06 -6.55 14.93
C ASN A 116 -16.95 -5.56 15.35
N ASN A 117 -17.28 -4.72 16.33
CA ASN A 117 -16.40 -3.63 16.75
C ASN A 117 -15.19 -4.07 17.60
N SER A 118 -15.04 -5.36 17.95
CA SER A 118 -13.82 -5.84 18.63
C SER A 118 -12.80 -6.29 17.60
N GLU A 119 -13.15 -7.29 16.78
CA GLU A 119 -12.26 -7.88 15.79
C GLU A 119 -11.73 -6.82 14.80
N LEU A 120 -12.57 -5.89 14.38
CA LEU A 120 -12.16 -4.76 13.54
C LEU A 120 -11.20 -3.78 14.23
N ARG A 121 -11.28 -3.60 15.56
CA ARG A 121 -10.27 -2.83 16.30
C ARG A 121 -8.94 -3.57 16.32
N ASP A 122 -8.99 -4.86 16.62
CA ASP A 122 -7.79 -5.67 16.86
C ASP A 122 -7.01 -5.85 15.54
N ILE A 123 -7.72 -6.02 14.40
CA ILE A 123 -7.18 -5.93 13.03
C ILE A 123 -6.56 -4.57 12.75
N LEU A 124 -7.21 -3.46 13.12
CA LEU A 124 -6.69 -2.10 12.86
C LEU A 124 -5.52 -1.72 13.78
N GLU A 125 -5.42 -2.30 14.96
CA GLU A 125 -4.29 -2.17 15.88
C GLU A 125 -3.07 -2.90 15.31
N SER A 126 -3.22 -4.17 14.91
CA SER A 126 -2.20 -4.96 14.19
C SER A 126 -1.75 -4.30 12.88
N ALA A 127 -2.68 -3.89 12.02
CA ALA A 127 -2.36 -3.19 10.76
C ALA A 127 -1.59 -1.89 11.00
N SER A 128 -1.89 -1.18 12.11
CA SER A 128 -1.16 0.02 12.48
C SER A 128 0.26 -0.29 12.91
N GLU A 129 0.45 -1.23 13.83
CA GLU A 129 1.76 -1.67 14.34
C GLU A 129 2.67 -2.16 13.19
N ASN A 130 2.14 -2.99 12.29
CA ASN A 130 2.88 -3.47 11.13
C ASN A 130 3.22 -2.33 10.14
N ALA A 131 2.31 -1.37 9.92
CA ALA A 131 2.61 -0.20 9.09
C ALA A 131 3.61 0.78 9.75
N GLU A 132 3.64 0.85 11.09
CA GLU A 132 4.59 1.64 11.87
C GLU A 132 6.00 1.04 11.76
N HIS A 133 6.18 -0.27 12.01
CA HIS A 133 7.48 -0.94 11.91
C HIS A 133 8.09 -0.89 10.50
N ILE A 134 7.30 -1.08 9.44
CA ILE A 134 7.75 -0.87 8.05
C ILE A 134 8.12 0.61 7.82
N GLY A 135 7.36 1.52 8.44
CA GLY A 135 7.56 2.97 8.36
C GLY A 135 8.86 3.44 9.02
N GLU A 136 9.26 2.87 10.15
CA GLU A 136 10.46 3.30 10.88
C GLU A 136 11.76 2.74 10.28
N ASN A 137 11.76 1.48 9.84
CA ASN A 137 12.96 0.78 9.39
C ASN A 137 13.21 0.96 7.89
N SER A 138 13.64 2.15 7.46
CA SER A 138 13.89 2.46 6.03
C SER A 138 15.11 1.74 5.42
N ASP A 139 15.99 1.18 6.25
CA ASP A 139 17.26 0.54 5.87
C ASP A 139 17.24 -1.00 5.92
N ASP A 140 16.28 -1.64 6.61
CA ASP A 140 16.11 -3.11 6.61
C ASP A 140 14.85 -3.57 5.84
N ILE A 141 15.04 -3.82 4.54
CA ILE A 141 13.98 -4.38 3.68
C ILE A 141 13.56 -5.81 4.05
N GLY A 142 14.39 -6.56 4.79
CA GLY A 142 14.03 -7.88 5.32
C GLY A 142 12.96 -7.77 6.39
N HIS A 143 13.20 -6.91 7.38
CA HIS A 143 12.24 -6.57 8.43
C HIS A 143 10.96 -5.94 7.87
N GLN A 144 11.06 -5.04 6.88
CA GLN A 144 9.88 -4.50 6.18
C GLN A 144 9.03 -5.60 5.52
N ARG A 145 9.65 -6.66 4.98
CA ARG A 145 8.94 -7.78 4.34
C ARG A 145 8.30 -8.73 5.34
N GLU A 146 8.93 -8.92 6.50
CA GLU A 146 8.35 -9.66 7.62
C GLU A 146 7.06 -8.98 8.12
N HIS A 147 7.09 -7.69 8.42
CA HIS A 147 5.88 -6.95 8.80
C HIS A 147 4.87 -6.78 7.66
N LEU A 148 5.31 -6.76 6.38
CA LEU A 148 4.38 -6.79 5.26
C LEU A 148 3.53 -8.07 5.27
N LEU A 149 4.05 -9.21 5.73
CA LEU A 149 3.30 -10.46 5.78
C LEU A 149 2.09 -10.35 6.72
N SER A 150 2.34 -9.86 7.94
CA SER A 150 1.29 -9.60 8.92
C SER A 150 0.29 -8.55 8.40
N LEU A 151 0.79 -7.40 7.93
CA LEU A 151 -0.04 -6.33 7.35
C LEU A 151 -0.91 -6.82 6.18
N SER A 152 -0.39 -7.72 5.34
CA SER A 152 -1.14 -8.25 4.20
C SER A 152 -2.26 -9.22 4.61
N ASN A 153 -2.13 -9.85 5.77
CA ASN A 153 -3.21 -10.61 6.38
C ASN A 153 -4.22 -9.63 7.02
N ASP A 154 -3.76 -8.67 7.83
CA ASP A 154 -4.63 -7.64 8.44
C ASP A 154 -5.50 -6.92 7.38
N ILE A 155 -4.91 -6.58 6.22
CA ILE A 155 -5.61 -5.95 5.09
C ILE A 155 -6.50 -6.94 4.32
N THR A 156 -6.19 -8.24 4.31
CA THR A 156 -7.12 -9.26 3.79
C THR A 156 -8.35 -9.37 4.67
N ASP A 157 -8.16 -9.55 5.98
CA ASP A 157 -9.23 -9.76 6.95
C ASP A 157 -10.13 -8.52 7.04
N LEU A 158 -9.53 -7.33 6.97
CA LEU A 158 -10.26 -6.07 6.85
C LEU A 158 -11.14 -6.01 5.59
N ILE A 159 -10.64 -6.47 4.44
CA ILE A 159 -11.43 -6.53 3.19
C ILE A 159 -12.55 -7.57 3.29
N GLU A 160 -12.39 -8.64 4.06
CA GLU A 160 -13.45 -9.63 4.28
C GLU A 160 -14.56 -9.11 5.22
N GLU A 161 -14.22 -8.34 6.25
CA GLU A 161 -15.20 -7.70 7.16
C GLU A 161 -15.99 -6.53 6.53
N VAL A 162 -15.35 -5.65 5.74
CA VAL A 162 -16.00 -4.41 5.23
C VAL A 162 -16.15 -4.34 3.70
N GLY A 163 -15.64 -5.34 2.97
CA GLY A 163 -15.66 -5.40 1.51
C GLY A 163 -14.63 -4.49 0.84
N THR A 164 -14.36 -4.68 -0.46
CA THR A 164 -13.34 -3.93 -1.22
C THR A 164 -13.68 -2.45 -1.49
N GLY A 165 -14.83 -1.96 -1.03
CA GLY A 165 -15.33 -0.62 -1.37
C GLY A 165 -15.56 -0.40 -2.86
N GLY A 166 -15.74 -1.47 -3.65
CA GLY A 166 -15.91 -1.43 -5.11
C GLY A 166 -14.61 -1.37 -5.91
N ILE A 167 -13.45 -1.50 -5.27
CA ILE A 167 -12.16 -1.67 -5.96
C ILE A 167 -12.03 -3.16 -6.32
N LYS A 168 -11.90 -3.48 -7.61
CA LYS A 168 -11.59 -4.86 -8.02
C LYS A 168 -10.16 -5.20 -7.60
N LEU A 169 -10.00 -6.28 -6.85
CA LEU A 169 -8.71 -6.71 -6.30
C LEU A 169 -8.47 -8.20 -6.54
N TYR A 170 -7.26 -8.63 -6.22
CA TYR A 170 -6.79 -10.00 -6.31
C TYR A 170 -6.05 -10.33 -5.01
N GLN A 171 -6.33 -11.49 -4.43
CA GLN A 171 -5.47 -12.06 -3.39
C GLN A 171 -4.47 -12.99 -4.06
N ASP A 172 -3.20 -12.65 -3.98
CA ASP A 172 -2.08 -13.42 -4.53
C ASP A 172 -1.36 -14.21 -3.42
N PHE A 173 -0.55 -15.19 -3.80
CA PHE A 173 0.22 -16.02 -2.87
C PHE A 173 1.50 -16.59 -3.49
N CYS A 174 2.63 -16.48 -2.80
CA CYS A 174 3.88 -17.17 -3.13
C CYS A 174 4.14 -18.29 -2.10
N PRO A 175 4.22 -19.57 -2.51
CA PRO A 175 4.46 -20.68 -1.59
C PRO A 175 5.90 -20.72 -1.04
N MET A 176 6.86 -20.08 -1.70
CA MET A 176 8.29 -20.18 -1.35
C MET A 176 8.72 -19.26 -0.21
N TYR A 177 7.96 -18.19 0.04
CA TYR A 177 8.29 -17.20 1.07
C TYR A 177 8.20 -17.78 2.51
N ASN A 178 8.76 -17.07 3.49
CA ASN A 178 8.76 -17.44 4.92
C ASN A 178 9.14 -18.92 5.13
N ASN A 179 10.31 -19.31 4.61
CA ASN A 179 10.85 -20.68 4.72
C ASN A 179 9.90 -21.77 4.20
N GLY A 180 9.15 -21.49 3.12
CA GLY A 180 8.18 -22.44 2.54
C GLY A 180 6.81 -22.50 3.22
N LYS A 181 6.55 -21.65 4.24
CA LYS A 181 5.19 -21.43 4.77
C LYS A 181 4.33 -20.63 3.78
N GLY A 182 4.98 -19.85 2.92
CA GLY A 182 4.39 -18.95 1.96
C GLY A 182 3.94 -17.60 2.55
N GLY A 183 3.32 -16.79 1.70
CA GLY A 183 2.72 -15.52 2.10
C GLY A 183 1.71 -15.01 1.08
N THR A 184 0.60 -14.47 1.59
CA THR A 184 -0.51 -13.84 0.84
C THR A 184 -0.30 -12.33 0.70
N TRP A 185 -0.76 -11.72 -0.39
CA TRP A 185 -0.83 -10.25 -0.51
C TRP A 185 -1.99 -9.79 -1.39
N ILE A 186 -2.31 -8.49 -1.36
CA ILE A 186 -3.39 -7.90 -2.16
C ILE A 186 -2.82 -7.14 -3.36
N SER A 187 -3.36 -7.41 -4.55
CA SER A 187 -2.99 -6.78 -5.82
C SER A 187 -4.17 -6.10 -6.51
N GLU A 188 -3.87 -5.01 -7.21
CA GLU A 188 -4.78 -4.27 -8.09
C GLU A 188 -4.76 -4.77 -9.54
N THR A 189 -3.82 -5.66 -9.87
CA THR A 189 -3.72 -6.32 -11.18
C THR A 189 -3.74 -7.85 -11.02
N LYS A 190 -3.96 -8.56 -12.14
CA LYS A 190 -3.85 -10.03 -12.23
C LYS A 190 -2.40 -10.50 -12.49
N GLU A 191 -1.44 -9.57 -12.53
CA GLU A 191 -0.03 -9.87 -12.80
C GLU A 191 0.69 -10.11 -11.47
N ILE A 192 1.41 -11.23 -11.36
CA ILE A 192 2.09 -11.61 -10.12
C ILE A 192 3.37 -10.78 -9.99
N VAL A 193 3.31 -9.77 -9.12
CA VAL A 193 4.39 -8.85 -8.79
C VAL A 193 4.68 -8.96 -7.29
N ASN A 194 5.57 -9.89 -6.94
CA ASN A 194 5.80 -10.37 -5.59
C ASN A 194 6.56 -9.35 -4.71
N PRO A 195 5.96 -8.87 -3.60
CA PRO A 195 6.60 -7.87 -2.74
C PRO A 195 7.60 -8.47 -1.73
N TYR A 196 7.48 -9.76 -1.43
CA TYR A 196 8.28 -10.49 -0.44
C TYR A 196 9.65 -10.93 -0.94
N GLU A 197 9.78 -11.18 -2.24
CA GLU A 197 11.02 -11.62 -2.88
C GLU A 197 11.59 -10.58 -3.86
N GLY A 198 10.85 -9.51 -4.18
CA GLY A 198 11.33 -8.41 -5.01
C GLY A 198 11.84 -8.86 -6.38
N THR A 199 12.88 -8.19 -6.89
CA THR A 199 13.50 -8.50 -8.18
C THR A 199 14.12 -9.90 -8.26
N LYS A 200 14.46 -10.53 -7.12
CA LYS A 200 15.06 -11.87 -7.03
C LYS A 200 14.09 -12.98 -7.46
N MET A 201 12.80 -12.91 -7.08
CA MET A 201 11.75 -13.85 -7.54
C MET A 201 10.41 -13.14 -7.77
N LEU A 202 10.43 -12.06 -8.55
CA LEU A 202 9.29 -11.15 -8.77
C LEU A 202 8.02 -11.88 -9.22
N ASN A 203 8.16 -12.94 -10.00
CA ASN A 203 7.05 -13.71 -10.56
C ASN A 203 6.71 -14.97 -9.71
N CYS A 204 7.24 -15.12 -8.48
CA CYS A 204 6.80 -16.21 -7.60
C CYS A 204 5.37 -15.94 -7.14
N GLY A 205 4.44 -16.78 -7.56
CA GLY A 205 3.13 -16.90 -6.94
C GLY A 205 1.99 -17.20 -7.91
N SER A 206 0.78 -17.14 -7.39
CA SER A 206 -0.45 -17.27 -8.15
C SER A 206 -1.61 -16.53 -7.48
N VAL A 207 -2.57 -16.10 -8.29
CA VAL A 207 -3.87 -15.57 -7.81
C VAL A 207 -4.62 -16.70 -7.10
N LYS A 208 -5.00 -16.48 -5.84
CA LYS A 208 -5.86 -17.36 -5.04
C LYS A 208 -7.33 -17.10 -5.30
N LYS A 209 -7.76 -15.84 -5.23
CA LYS A 209 -9.13 -15.39 -5.50
C LYS A 209 -9.16 -13.96 -6.05
N VAL A 210 -10.26 -13.64 -6.73
CA VAL A 210 -10.64 -12.25 -7.05
C VAL A 210 -11.48 -11.72 -5.88
N LEU A 211 -11.35 -10.42 -5.60
CA LEU A 211 -12.04 -9.68 -4.55
C LEU A 211 -12.78 -8.47 -5.18
#